data_AF-A0A6L5G7P9-F1
#
_entry.id   AF-A0A6L5G7P9-F1
#
_cell.length_a   1.000
_cell.length_b   1.000
_cell.length_c   1.000
_cell.angle_alpha   90.00
_cell.angle_beta   90.00
_cell.angle_gamma   90.00
#
_symmetry.space_group_name_H-M   'P 1'
#
loop_
_entity.id
_entity.type
_entity.pdbx_description
1 polymer ?
#
loop_
_entity_poly.entity_id
_entity_poly.type
_entity_poly.pdbx_seq_one_letter_code
_entity_poly.pdbx_strand_id
1 'polypeptide(L)'
;MSKFFEETGPEFAVSMRGYDRHQVDEFTSRLYQNILTHEQHRDEAARALEAAEQQLRRAEERIGALERRVSERATQIAEAEQPTLAGLGARVEKILRAAEQDAGVQKADAKRQAAALLAEARTEAEAMMRTAHTEAAEITATTEQDVTEIRSRAVNETTELRENARRSHDLAIADAHREAQTAQSQSRAEAEKTRSQAEREIAVMRATAEREMTELRALAARESDQQRSAAHQLLAEAAEYRKKKTQELTLAEADRRERAQKEEADRHQQAIATAQRIVSEAEDRLALAEERARSAENRAIERREEADQQAKDALQRAVEQVKSIKADSATEAARLRRSAEERAAERIHPLAEEVAALERQRDSAGSNLTDLRRQLGLVSGEDDRPGASSPAPVSALPSALSAAFDSPSAGSGFDSPVASSVFDSPSTGSGYDLSSSSGVFASESAPLMPINRQREPAEDMDATQHLPVVR
;
A
#
# COMPACT_ATOMS: atom_id res chain seq x y z
N MET A 1 19.56 126.55 -165.84
CA MET A 1 20.02 127.91 -166.23
C MET A 1 20.90 128.40 -165.09
N SER A 2 22.23 128.43 -165.22
CA SER A 2 23.06 129.25 -166.14
C SER A 2 23.47 130.63 -165.57
N LYS A 3 23.93 130.64 -164.31
CA LYS A 3 25.07 131.48 -163.87
C LYS A 3 26.18 130.55 -163.34
N PHE A 4 26.77 129.80 -164.27
CA PHE A 4 28.06 129.13 -164.07
C PHE A 4 29.16 130.15 -164.37
N PHE A 5 30.29 130.05 -163.67
CA PHE A 5 31.54 130.80 -163.91
C PHE A 5 31.39 132.34 -164.01
N GLU A 6 31.39 133.00 -162.84
CA GLU A 6 32.22 134.21 -162.73
C GLU A 6 33.65 133.74 -162.49
N GLU A 7 34.56 134.01 -163.42
CA GLU A 7 35.98 133.63 -163.32
C GLU A 7 36.76 134.57 -162.38
N THR A 8 36.29 134.73 -161.15
CA THR A 8 37.11 135.28 -160.06
C THR A 8 38.12 134.23 -159.63
N GLY A 9 39.12 134.00 -160.49
CA GLY A 9 40.27 133.16 -160.17
C GLY A 9 40.95 133.67 -158.90
N PRO A 10 41.26 132.80 -157.91
CA PRO A 10 41.81 133.24 -156.64
C PRO A 10 43.15 133.98 -156.83
N GLU A 11 43.19 135.24 -156.41
CA GLU A 11 44.37 136.09 -156.48
C GLU A 11 45.39 135.68 -155.40
N PHE A 12 46.16 134.63 -155.71
CA PHE A 12 47.16 134.07 -154.80
C PHE A 12 48.28 135.08 -154.51
N ALA A 13 48.56 135.33 -153.23
CA ALA A 13 49.63 136.24 -152.82
C ALA A 13 51.01 135.74 -153.28
N VAL A 14 51.88 136.64 -153.76
CA VAL A 14 53.20 136.28 -154.32
C VAL A 14 54.31 136.57 -153.33
N SER A 15 55.08 135.53 -152.98
CA SER A 15 56.31 135.61 -152.18
C SER A 15 57.56 135.73 -153.07
N MET A 16 58.73 135.96 -152.46
CA MET A 16 60.05 136.12 -153.11
C MET A 16 60.52 134.93 -153.99
N ARG A 17 59.73 133.85 -154.12
CA ARG A 17 59.97 132.77 -155.09
C ARG A 17 58.71 132.12 -155.71
N GLY A 18 57.52 132.71 -155.54
CA GLY A 18 56.26 132.20 -156.11
C GLY A 18 55.03 132.40 -155.22
N TYR A 19 53.88 131.91 -155.68
CA TYR A 19 52.59 131.98 -154.97
C TYR A 19 52.62 131.34 -153.57
N ASP A 20 51.80 131.86 -152.65
CA ASP A 20 51.61 131.28 -151.31
C ASP A 20 51.00 129.88 -151.40
N ARG A 21 51.80 128.89 -151.00
CA ARG A 21 51.41 127.48 -151.06
C ARG A 21 50.21 127.17 -150.17
N HIS A 22 50.00 127.89 -149.07
CA HIS A 22 48.88 127.60 -148.16
C HIS A 22 47.52 128.00 -148.77
N GLN A 23 47.46 129.08 -149.55
CA GLN A 23 46.24 129.45 -150.28
C GLN A 23 45.95 128.47 -151.42
N VAL A 24 47.00 128.02 -152.13
CA VAL A 24 46.87 127.01 -153.20
C VAL A 24 46.42 125.67 -152.62
N ASP A 25 47.02 125.21 -151.52
CA ASP A 25 46.66 123.94 -150.85
C ASP A 25 45.21 123.98 -150.32
N GLU A 26 44.74 125.10 -149.75
CA GLU A 26 43.34 125.25 -149.32
C GLU A 26 42.37 125.24 -150.53
N PHE A 27 42.68 125.99 -151.60
CA PHE A 27 41.83 126.02 -152.80
C PHE A 27 41.77 124.66 -153.50
N THR A 28 42.91 123.98 -153.63
CA THR A 28 42.99 122.64 -154.22
C THR A 28 42.23 121.62 -153.36
N SER A 29 42.32 121.73 -152.03
CA SER A 29 41.52 120.90 -151.12
C SER A 29 40.02 121.14 -151.28
N ARG A 30 39.58 122.41 -151.36
CA ARG A 30 38.17 122.79 -151.57
C ARG A 30 37.67 122.32 -152.94
N LEU A 31 38.51 122.36 -153.97
CA LEU A 31 38.19 121.83 -155.31
C LEU A 31 38.04 120.29 -155.28
N TYR A 32 38.96 119.59 -154.62
CA TYR A 32 38.92 118.12 -154.49
C TYR A 32 37.68 117.64 -153.74
N GLN A 33 37.27 118.36 -152.68
CA GLN A 33 36.02 118.09 -151.96
C GLN A 33 34.77 118.33 -152.84
N ASN A 34 34.74 119.40 -153.65
CA ASN A 34 33.63 119.64 -154.58
C ASN A 34 33.54 118.58 -155.71
N ILE A 35 34.67 118.06 -156.18
CA ILE A 35 34.68 116.94 -157.13
C ILE A 35 34.08 115.70 -156.45
N LEU A 36 34.53 115.38 -155.24
CA LEU A 36 34.07 114.22 -154.47
C LEU A 36 32.55 114.26 -154.19
N THR A 37 31.98 115.41 -153.83
CA THR A 37 30.54 115.55 -153.60
C THR A 37 29.72 115.45 -154.90
N HIS A 38 30.23 115.98 -156.02
CA HIS A 38 29.59 115.80 -157.32
C HIS A 38 29.64 114.35 -157.83
N GLU A 39 30.71 113.61 -157.57
CA GLU A 39 30.79 112.17 -157.84
C GLU A 39 29.79 111.38 -156.99
N GLN A 40 29.72 111.67 -155.67
CA GLN A 40 28.74 111.06 -154.76
C GLN A 40 27.31 111.28 -155.23
N HIS A 41 26.91 112.52 -155.54
CA HIS A 41 25.55 112.82 -156.02
C HIS A 41 25.22 112.17 -157.37
N ARG A 42 26.21 111.98 -158.25
CA ARG A 42 26.00 111.27 -159.51
C ARG A 42 25.75 109.78 -159.28
N ASP A 43 26.50 109.16 -158.38
CA ASP A 43 26.35 107.75 -158.04
C ASP A 43 25.06 107.47 -157.22
N GLU A 44 24.62 108.42 -156.38
CA GLU A 44 23.30 108.42 -155.75
C GLU A 44 22.17 108.45 -156.79
N ALA A 45 22.26 109.37 -157.76
CA ALA A 45 21.25 109.50 -158.83
C ALA A 45 21.19 108.25 -159.74
N ALA A 46 22.34 107.63 -160.04
CA ALA A 46 22.39 106.37 -160.79
C ALA A 46 21.67 105.23 -160.06
N ARG A 47 21.94 105.05 -158.76
CA ARG A 47 21.27 104.02 -157.93
C ARG A 47 19.76 104.26 -157.81
N ALA A 48 19.33 105.53 -157.76
CA ALA A 48 17.91 105.88 -157.75
C ALA A 48 17.19 105.49 -159.05
N LEU A 49 17.84 105.66 -160.21
CA LEU A 49 17.32 105.21 -161.51
C LEU A 49 17.21 103.68 -161.60
N GLU A 50 18.26 102.95 -161.21
CA GLU A 50 18.24 101.47 -161.20
C GLU A 50 17.11 100.92 -160.29
N ALA A 51 16.89 101.56 -159.13
CA ALA A 51 15.81 101.20 -158.23
C ALA A 51 14.41 101.44 -158.83
N ALA A 52 14.23 102.52 -159.60
CA ALA A 52 12.98 102.82 -160.29
C ALA A 52 12.68 101.82 -161.42
N GLU A 53 13.69 101.47 -162.24
CA GLU A 53 13.53 100.44 -163.28
C GLU A 53 13.14 99.08 -162.71
N GLN A 54 13.74 98.68 -161.58
CA GLN A 54 13.39 97.42 -160.91
C GLN A 54 11.95 97.42 -160.37
N GLN A 55 11.40 98.57 -159.99
CA GLN A 55 10.00 98.68 -159.59
C GLN A 55 9.05 98.56 -160.79
N LEU A 56 9.40 99.17 -161.94
CA LEU A 56 8.59 99.10 -163.16
C LEU A 56 8.41 97.64 -163.64
N ARG A 57 9.52 96.90 -163.78
CA ARG A 57 9.51 95.49 -164.24
C ARG A 57 8.65 94.59 -163.34
N ARG A 58 8.72 94.78 -162.02
CA ARG A 58 7.89 94.06 -161.03
C ARG A 58 6.39 94.40 -161.14
N ALA A 59 6.04 95.59 -161.62
CA ALA A 59 4.64 95.95 -161.88
C ALA A 59 4.11 95.26 -163.16
N GLU A 60 4.91 95.22 -164.22
CA GLU A 60 4.59 94.54 -165.49
C GLU A 60 4.38 93.03 -165.29
N GLU A 61 5.30 92.36 -164.59
CA GLU A 61 5.17 90.94 -164.19
C GLU A 61 3.85 90.67 -163.45
N ARG A 62 3.46 91.59 -162.55
CA ARG A 62 2.23 91.48 -161.75
C ARG A 62 0.97 91.70 -162.58
N ILE A 63 1.00 92.56 -163.60
CA ILE A 63 -0.12 92.74 -164.55
C ILE A 63 -0.30 91.47 -165.38
N GLY A 64 0.75 90.98 -166.03
CA GLY A 64 0.70 89.75 -166.82
C GLY A 64 0.40 88.47 -166.01
N ALA A 65 0.53 88.52 -164.68
CA ALA A 65 0.08 87.46 -163.76
C ALA A 65 -1.39 87.58 -163.32
N LEU A 66 -2.01 88.76 -163.46
CA LEU A 66 -3.45 88.98 -163.23
C LEU A 66 -4.28 88.62 -164.47
N GLU A 67 -3.82 89.01 -165.66
CA GLU A 67 -4.49 88.71 -166.93
C GLU A 67 -4.69 87.20 -167.14
N ARG A 68 -3.66 86.38 -166.85
CA ARG A 68 -3.76 84.92 -166.87
C ARG A 68 -4.87 84.39 -165.97
N ARG A 69 -4.97 84.86 -164.72
CA ARG A 69 -6.04 84.46 -163.77
C ARG A 69 -7.44 84.88 -164.23
N VAL A 70 -7.55 85.97 -165.00
CA VAL A 70 -8.83 86.37 -165.61
C VAL A 70 -9.22 85.38 -166.72
N SER A 71 -8.27 84.99 -167.58
CA SER A 71 -8.52 83.98 -168.63
C SER A 71 -8.85 82.59 -168.07
N GLU A 72 -8.15 82.14 -167.01
CA GLU A 72 -8.39 80.88 -166.31
C GLU A 72 -9.77 80.81 -165.64
N ARG A 73 -10.32 81.96 -165.22
CA ARG A 73 -11.68 82.04 -164.67
C ARG A 73 -12.75 82.11 -165.76
N ALA A 74 -12.45 82.71 -166.90
CA ALA A 74 -13.38 82.77 -168.02
C ALA A 74 -13.68 81.37 -168.59
N THR A 75 -12.67 80.48 -168.68
CA THR A 75 -12.90 79.09 -169.10
C THR A 75 -13.72 78.29 -168.09
N GLN A 76 -13.46 78.45 -166.78
CA GLN A 76 -14.24 77.80 -165.71
C GLN A 76 -15.72 78.19 -165.71
N ILE A 77 -16.05 79.41 -166.16
CA ILE A 77 -17.45 79.85 -166.32
C ILE A 77 -18.07 79.20 -167.56
N ALA A 78 -17.39 79.17 -168.69
CA ALA A 78 -17.88 78.55 -169.92
C ALA A 78 -18.20 77.06 -169.76
N GLU A 79 -17.37 76.32 -169.00
CA GLU A 79 -17.63 74.91 -168.65
C GLU A 79 -18.88 74.69 -167.79
N ALA A 80 -19.30 75.70 -167.02
CA ALA A 80 -20.50 75.62 -166.17
C ALA A 80 -21.80 75.84 -166.95
N GLU A 81 -21.76 76.55 -168.09
CA GLU A 81 -22.94 76.92 -168.88
C GLU A 81 -23.36 75.84 -169.92
N GLN A 82 -22.49 74.88 -170.26
CA GLN A 82 -22.79 73.80 -171.21
C GLN A 82 -22.61 72.38 -170.61
N PRO A 83 -23.56 71.90 -169.78
CA PRO A 83 -23.47 70.58 -169.15
C PRO A 83 -23.68 69.43 -170.14
N THR A 84 -22.60 68.69 -170.44
CA THR A 84 -22.66 67.46 -171.24
C THR A 84 -22.89 66.21 -170.39
N LEU A 85 -23.42 65.13 -171.00
CA LEU A 85 -23.71 63.86 -170.34
C LEU A 85 -22.49 63.23 -169.61
N ALA A 86 -21.27 63.46 -170.11
CA ALA A 86 -20.04 63.00 -169.46
C ALA A 86 -19.82 63.67 -168.09
N GLY A 87 -20.17 64.96 -167.94
CA GLY A 87 -20.04 65.71 -166.70
C GLY A 87 -20.98 65.21 -165.58
N LEU A 88 -22.11 64.59 -165.94
CA LEU A 88 -23.03 64.02 -164.95
C LEU A 88 -22.42 62.78 -164.28
N GLY A 89 -21.77 61.90 -165.06
CA GLY A 89 -21.04 60.73 -164.54
C GLY A 89 -19.91 61.14 -163.59
N ALA A 90 -19.08 62.09 -164.02
CA ALA A 90 -18.00 62.63 -163.18
C ALA A 90 -18.51 63.30 -161.88
N ARG A 91 -19.68 63.94 -161.91
CA ARG A 91 -20.32 64.49 -160.70
C ARG A 91 -20.83 63.39 -159.78
N VAL A 92 -21.42 62.31 -160.29
CA VAL A 92 -21.87 61.16 -159.50
C VAL A 92 -20.68 60.42 -158.89
N GLU A 93 -19.61 60.18 -159.65
CA GLU A 93 -18.36 59.62 -159.12
C GLU A 93 -17.79 60.48 -157.99
N LYS A 94 -17.75 61.81 -158.18
CA LYS A 94 -17.29 62.75 -157.14
C LYS A 94 -18.16 62.71 -155.88
N ILE A 95 -19.48 62.54 -156.01
CA ILE A 95 -20.40 62.41 -154.86
C ILE A 95 -20.21 61.05 -154.16
N LEU A 96 -20.10 59.95 -154.89
CA LEU A 96 -19.86 58.62 -154.31
C LEU A 96 -18.50 58.54 -153.61
N ARG A 97 -17.45 59.10 -154.22
CA ARG A 97 -16.10 59.18 -153.66
C ARG A 97 -16.05 60.09 -152.42
N ALA A 98 -16.80 61.19 -152.42
CA ALA A 98 -16.98 62.01 -151.22
C ALA A 98 -17.72 61.23 -150.12
N ALA A 99 -18.83 60.57 -150.44
CA ALA A 99 -19.60 59.78 -149.47
C ALA A 99 -18.81 58.57 -148.92
N GLU A 100 -17.97 57.93 -149.72
CA GLU A 100 -17.06 56.87 -149.27
C GLU A 100 -15.95 57.42 -148.37
N GLN A 101 -15.37 58.57 -148.73
CA GLN A 101 -14.39 59.28 -147.89
C GLN A 101 -15.01 59.72 -146.56
N ASP A 102 -16.20 60.32 -146.58
CA ASP A 102 -16.93 60.79 -145.40
C ASP A 102 -17.36 59.62 -144.51
N ALA A 103 -17.85 58.51 -145.09
CA ALA A 103 -18.13 57.29 -144.35
C ALA A 103 -16.86 56.62 -143.80
N GLY A 104 -15.72 56.76 -144.49
CA GLY A 104 -14.40 56.36 -144.02
C GLY A 104 -13.94 57.17 -142.80
N VAL A 105 -14.08 58.49 -142.88
CA VAL A 105 -13.83 59.43 -141.77
C VAL A 105 -14.76 59.13 -140.60
N GLN A 106 -16.07 59.02 -140.81
CA GLN A 106 -17.05 58.71 -139.76
C GLN A 106 -16.77 57.35 -139.09
N LYS A 107 -16.34 56.32 -139.85
CA LYS A 107 -15.91 55.04 -139.28
C LYS A 107 -14.60 55.15 -138.49
N ALA A 108 -13.67 56.01 -138.91
CA ALA A 108 -12.44 56.29 -138.17
C ALA A 108 -12.73 57.09 -136.88
N ASP A 109 -13.67 58.04 -136.93
CA ASP A 109 -14.11 58.85 -135.79
C ASP A 109 -14.85 58.00 -134.76
N ALA A 110 -15.83 57.20 -135.18
CA ALA A 110 -16.53 56.27 -134.31
C ALA A 110 -15.58 55.25 -133.67
N LYS A 111 -14.57 54.75 -134.41
CA LYS A 111 -13.51 53.90 -133.84
C LYS A 111 -12.62 54.64 -132.84
N ARG A 112 -12.25 55.90 -133.10
CA ARG A 112 -11.48 56.73 -132.15
C ARG A 112 -12.27 57.04 -130.89
N GLN A 113 -13.55 57.38 -131.01
CA GLN A 113 -14.46 57.63 -129.89
C GLN A 113 -14.67 56.35 -129.06
N ALA A 114 -14.95 55.21 -129.69
CA ALA A 114 -15.08 53.94 -128.98
C ALA A 114 -13.77 53.51 -128.29
N ALA A 115 -12.61 53.74 -128.91
CA ALA A 115 -11.31 53.47 -128.30
C ALA A 115 -11.02 54.42 -127.11
N ALA A 116 -11.43 55.68 -127.19
CA ALA A 116 -11.32 56.64 -126.09
C ALA A 116 -12.20 56.25 -124.91
N LEU A 117 -13.50 55.97 -125.14
CA LEU A 117 -14.44 55.52 -124.10
C LEU A 117 -13.99 54.21 -123.46
N LEU A 118 -13.43 53.27 -124.22
CA LEU A 118 -12.87 52.02 -123.68
C LEU A 118 -11.56 52.22 -122.90
N ALA A 119 -10.78 53.28 -123.20
CA ALA A 119 -9.62 53.64 -122.40
C ALA A 119 -10.04 54.34 -121.10
N GLU A 120 -10.98 55.28 -121.19
CA GLU A 120 -11.56 56.01 -120.06
C GLU A 120 -12.22 55.06 -119.05
N ALA A 121 -13.14 54.20 -119.50
CA ALA A 121 -13.80 53.20 -118.66
C ALA A 121 -12.81 52.17 -118.05
N ARG A 122 -11.68 51.89 -118.71
CA ARG A 122 -10.60 51.08 -118.11
C ARG A 122 -9.87 51.84 -117.01
N THR A 123 -9.53 53.10 -117.23
CA THR A 123 -8.88 53.93 -116.20
C THR A 123 -9.80 54.19 -115.01
N GLU A 124 -11.11 54.33 -115.22
CA GLU A 124 -12.12 54.44 -114.17
C GLU A 124 -12.25 53.13 -113.39
N ALA A 125 -12.37 51.98 -114.08
CA ALA A 125 -12.41 50.67 -113.44
C ALA A 125 -11.12 50.36 -112.66
N GLU A 126 -9.95 50.72 -113.18
CA GLU A 126 -8.68 50.61 -112.45
C GLU A 126 -8.64 51.54 -111.23
N ALA A 127 -9.14 52.77 -111.32
CA ALA A 127 -9.22 53.69 -110.20
C ALA A 127 -10.16 53.15 -109.10
N MET A 128 -11.36 52.71 -109.47
CA MET A 128 -12.35 52.11 -108.57
C MET A 128 -11.83 50.82 -107.92
N MET A 129 -11.10 49.98 -108.66
CA MET A 129 -10.46 48.79 -108.09
C MET A 129 -9.37 49.19 -107.09
N ARG A 130 -8.56 50.22 -107.38
CA ARG A 130 -7.53 50.71 -106.44
C ARG A 130 -8.16 51.28 -105.16
N THR A 131 -9.22 52.10 -105.26
CA THR A 131 -9.91 52.63 -104.05
C THR A 131 -10.55 51.52 -103.25
N ALA A 132 -11.23 50.56 -103.89
CA ALA A 132 -11.79 49.40 -103.20
C ALA A 132 -10.73 48.54 -102.51
N HIS A 133 -9.51 48.45 -103.07
CA HIS A 133 -8.38 47.74 -102.42
C HIS A 133 -7.79 48.54 -101.25
N THR A 134 -7.71 49.87 -101.32
CA THR A 134 -7.26 50.68 -100.16
C THR A 134 -8.30 50.70 -99.05
N GLU A 135 -9.58 50.87 -99.39
CA GLU A 135 -10.70 50.81 -98.43
C GLU A 135 -10.76 49.43 -97.74
N ALA A 136 -10.63 48.34 -98.50
CA ALA A 136 -10.56 46.99 -97.92
C ALA A 136 -9.34 46.81 -96.99
N ALA A 137 -8.17 47.34 -97.37
CA ALA A 137 -6.96 47.27 -96.55
C ALA A 137 -7.09 48.09 -95.25
N GLU A 138 -7.70 49.27 -95.32
CA GLU A 138 -8.00 50.13 -94.16
C GLU A 138 -9.03 49.48 -93.22
N ILE A 139 -10.07 48.85 -93.76
CA ILE A 139 -11.06 48.08 -92.99
C ILE A 139 -10.41 46.86 -92.33
N THR A 140 -9.54 46.11 -93.01
CA THR A 140 -8.81 44.99 -92.36
C THR A 140 -7.84 45.50 -91.30
N ALA A 141 -7.11 46.59 -91.54
CA ALA A 141 -6.15 47.13 -90.57
C ALA A 141 -6.84 47.68 -89.30
N THR A 142 -7.99 48.34 -89.44
CA THR A 142 -8.78 48.82 -88.30
C THR A 142 -9.46 47.68 -87.55
N THR A 143 -10.07 46.73 -88.23
CA THR A 143 -10.70 45.57 -87.55
C THR A 143 -9.68 44.64 -86.89
N GLU A 144 -8.46 44.50 -87.42
CA GLU A 144 -7.36 43.82 -86.73
C GLU A 144 -6.93 44.58 -85.46
N GLN A 145 -6.84 45.91 -85.51
CA GLN A 145 -6.55 46.74 -84.33
C GLN A 145 -7.64 46.59 -83.26
N ASP A 146 -8.92 46.75 -83.61
CA ASP A 146 -10.06 46.56 -82.71
C ASP A 146 -10.05 45.17 -82.06
N VAL A 147 -9.80 44.11 -82.84
CA VAL A 147 -9.69 42.73 -82.33
C VAL A 147 -8.50 42.57 -81.37
N THR A 148 -7.37 43.24 -81.61
CA THR A 148 -6.25 43.23 -80.65
C THR A 148 -6.55 44.01 -79.38
N GLU A 149 -7.24 45.16 -79.46
CA GLU A 149 -7.64 45.92 -78.27
C GLU A 149 -8.63 45.10 -77.43
N ILE A 150 -9.74 44.64 -78.02
CA ILE A 150 -10.76 43.82 -77.36
C ILE A 150 -10.12 42.57 -76.72
N ARG A 151 -9.20 41.91 -77.42
CA ARG A 151 -8.48 40.75 -76.88
C ARG A 151 -7.58 41.11 -75.71
N SER A 152 -6.81 42.20 -75.80
CA SER A 152 -5.93 42.65 -74.70
C SER A 152 -6.74 43.03 -73.47
N ARG A 153 -7.85 43.74 -73.66
CA ARG A 153 -8.80 44.13 -72.62
C ARG A 153 -9.42 42.91 -71.95
N ALA A 154 -9.93 41.95 -72.71
CA ALA A 154 -10.52 40.72 -72.17
C ALA A 154 -9.48 39.86 -71.40
N VAL A 155 -8.22 39.83 -71.85
CA VAL A 155 -7.13 39.19 -71.09
C VAL A 155 -6.90 39.93 -69.77
N ASN A 156 -6.78 41.26 -69.78
CA ASN A 156 -6.56 42.05 -68.57
C ASN A 156 -7.71 41.89 -67.56
N GLU A 157 -8.96 42.10 -67.98
CA GLU A 157 -10.16 41.94 -67.16
C GLU A 157 -10.26 40.52 -66.57
N THR A 158 -9.96 39.47 -67.35
CA THR A 158 -9.95 38.09 -66.81
C THR A 158 -8.76 37.78 -65.91
N THR A 159 -7.61 38.43 -66.07
CA THR A 159 -6.51 38.32 -65.09
C THR A 159 -6.86 39.01 -63.77
N GLU A 160 -7.39 40.23 -63.81
CA GLU A 160 -7.82 40.97 -62.61
C GLU A 160 -8.91 40.21 -61.84
N LEU A 161 -9.92 39.67 -62.53
CA LEU A 161 -10.96 38.85 -61.91
C LEU A 161 -10.38 37.59 -61.25
N ARG A 162 -9.37 36.95 -61.85
CA ARG A 162 -8.72 35.76 -61.26
C ARG A 162 -7.82 36.10 -60.07
N GLU A 163 -7.15 37.24 -60.09
CA GLU A 163 -6.36 37.71 -58.93
C GLU A 163 -7.24 38.22 -57.79
N ASN A 164 -8.37 38.87 -58.10
CA ASN A 164 -9.39 39.23 -57.12
C ASN A 164 -10.02 37.99 -56.48
N ALA A 165 -10.40 36.98 -57.28
CA ALA A 165 -10.93 35.72 -56.78
C ALA A 165 -9.93 34.98 -55.87
N ARG A 166 -8.64 34.94 -56.26
CA ARG A 166 -7.56 34.39 -55.42
C ARG A 166 -7.41 35.14 -54.11
N ARG A 167 -7.26 36.47 -54.14
CA ARG A 167 -7.12 37.28 -52.92
C ARG A 167 -8.30 37.11 -51.96
N SER A 168 -9.53 37.10 -52.46
CA SER A 168 -10.72 36.85 -51.64
C SER A 168 -10.77 35.44 -51.05
N HIS A 169 -10.37 34.43 -51.82
CA HIS A 169 -10.25 33.04 -51.36
C HIS A 169 -9.18 32.89 -50.26
N ASP A 170 -8.00 33.48 -50.46
CA ASP A 170 -6.87 33.36 -49.54
C ASP A 170 -7.15 34.13 -48.22
N LEU A 171 -7.87 35.26 -48.30
CA LEU A 171 -8.42 35.95 -47.13
C LEU A 171 -9.46 35.09 -46.39
N ALA A 172 -10.42 34.48 -47.11
CA ALA A 172 -11.43 33.61 -46.50
C ALA A 172 -10.82 32.37 -45.83
N ILE A 173 -9.77 31.79 -46.41
CA ILE A 173 -8.98 30.71 -45.77
C ILE A 173 -8.26 31.23 -44.52
N ALA A 174 -7.67 32.43 -44.56
CA ALA A 174 -7.00 33.02 -43.40
C ALA A 174 -7.99 33.35 -42.27
N ASP A 175 -9.21 33.79 -42.58
CA ASP A 175 -10.27 33.99 -41.59
C ASP A 175 -10.80 32.67 -41.03
N ALA A 176 -11.07 31.67 -41.87
CA ALA A 176 -11.49 30.34 -41.42
C ALA A 176 -10.43 29.67 -40.51
N HIS A 177 -9.13 29.86 -40.79
CA HIS A 177 -8.06 29.41 -39.89
C HIS A 177 -8.03 30.19 -38.56
N ARG A 178 -8.23 31.51 -38.58
CA ARG A 178 -8.33 32.34 -37.36
C ARG A 178 -9.53 31.92 -36.50
N GLU A 179 -10.69 31.69 -37.12
CA GLU A 179 -11.90 31.24 -36.44
C GLU A 179 -11.72 29.84 -35.86
N ALA A 180 -11.21 28.88 -36.64
CA ALA A 180 -10.92 27.52 -36.16
C ALA A 180 -9.91 27.51 -35.00
N GLN A 181 -8.85 28.31 -35.06
CA GLN A 181 -7.88 28.45 -33.97
C GLN A 181 -8.53 29.08 -32.72
N THR A 182 -9.40 30.07 -32.91
CA THR A 182 -10.14 30.73 -31.81
C THR A 182 -11.09 29.74 -31.14
N ALA A 183 -11.92 29.03 -31.91
CA ALA A 183 -12.84 28.00 -31.43
C ALA A 183 -12.09 26.84 -30.73
N GLN A 184 -10.94 26.42 -31.26
CA GLN A 184 -10.08 25.43 -30.61
C GLN A 184 -9.54 25.94 -29.26
N SER A 185 -9.13 27.21 -29.18
CA SER A 185 -8.67 27.81 -27.91
C SER A 185 -9.78 27.92 -26.87
N GLN A 186 -11.01 28.26 -27.29
CA GLN A 186 -12.18 28.35 -26.43
C GLN A 186 -12.59 26.96 -25.92
N SER A 187 -12.74 25.98 -26.82
CA SER A 187 -13.04 24.59 -26.48
C SER A 187 -11.98 23.99 -25.53
N ARG A 188 -10.70 24.30 -25.74
CA ARG A 188 -9.62 23.91 -24.82
C ARG A 188 -9.77 24.57 -23.44
N ALA A 189 -10.04 25.87 -23.38
CA ALA A 189 -10.24 26.58 -22.11
C ALA A 189 -11.48 26.07 -21.35
N GLU A 190 -12.54 25.68 -22.05
CA GLU A 190 -13.73 25.05 -21.48
C GLU A 190 -13.45 23.63 -20.98
N ALA A 191 -12.67 22.84 -21.72
CA ALA A 191 -12.20 21.52 -21.28
C ALA A 191 -11.30 21.62 -20.04
N GLU A 192 -10.36 22.57 -19.99
CA GLU A 192 -9.51 22.83 -18.83
C GLU A 192 -10.34 23.35 -17.63
N LYS A 193 -11.33 24.22 -17.86
CA LYS A 193 -12.27 24.71 -16.83
C LYS A 193 -13.10 23.57 -16.23
N THR A 194 -13.81 22.80 -17.07
CA THR A 194 -14.68 21.69 -16.63
C THR A 194 -13.86 20.60 -15.95
N ARG A 195 -12.68 20.26 -16.46
CA ARG A 195 -11.72 19.39 -15.78
C ARG A 195 -11.33 19.92 -14.40
N SER A 196 -10.94 21.20 -14.28
CA SER A 196 -10.55 21.80 -13.00
C SER A 196 -11.69 21.85 -11.98
N GLN A 197 -12.95 21.91 -12.45
CA GLN A 197 -14.13 21.78 -11.61
C GLN A 197 -14.31 20.33 -11.13
N ALA A 198 -14.28 19.35 -12.04
CA ALA A 198 -14.38 17.94 -11.69
C ALA A 198 -13.25 17.48 -10.74
N GLU A 199 -12.01 17.95 -10.94
CA GLU A 199 -10.89 17.66 -10.03
C GLU A 199 -11.12 18.23 -8.61
N ARG A 200 -11.78 19.39 -8.48
CA ARG A 200 -12.19 19.96 -7.17
C ARG A 200 -13.34 19.17 -6.55
N GLU A 201 -14.35 18.82 -7.32
CA GLU A 201 -15.50 18.03 -6.85
C GLU A 201 -15.05 16.64 -6.36
N ILE A 202 -14.14 15.98 -7.10
CA ILE A 202 -13.50 14.72 -6.69
C ILE A 202 -12.67 14.91 -5.41
N ALA A 203 -11.92 16.01 -5.27
CA ALA A 203 -11.16 16.29 -4.05
C ALA A 203 -12.08 16.51 -2.83
N VAL A 204 -13.21 17.19 -3.00
CA VAL A 204 -14.23 17.35 -1.94
C VAL A 204 -14.87 16.02 -1.58
N MET A 205 -15.32 15.22 -2.56
CA MET A 205 -15.91 13.90 -2.32
C MET A 205 -14.95 12.91 -1.65
N ARG A 206 -13.65 12.97 -1.97
CA ARG A 206 -12.62 12.20 -1.25
C ARG A 206 -12.48 12.67 0.18
N ALA A 207 -12.39 13.99 0.41
CA ALA A 207 -12.26 14.55 1.75
C ALA A 207 -13.50 14.29 2.65
N THR A 208 -14.71 14.17 2.10
CA THR A 208 -15.89 13.74 2.87
C THR A 208 -15.87 12.24 3.15
N ALA A 209 -15.64 11.39 2.14
CA ALA A 209 -15.57 9.94 2.31
C ALA A 209 -14.44 9.49 3.26
N GLU A 210 -13.29 10.20 3.26
CA GLU A 210 -12.20 9.96 4.21
C GLU A 210 -12.61 10.31 5.65
N ARG A 211 -13.31 11.44 5.86
CA ARG A 211 -13.86 11.82 7.17
C ARG A 211 -14.88 10.80 7.66
N GLU A 212 -15.87 10.47 6.83
CA GLU A 212 -16.89 9.45 7.11
C GLU A 212 -16.26 8.10 7.48
N MET A 213 -15.22 7.65 6.74
CA MET A 213 -14.46 6.46 7.10
C MET A 213 -13.73 6.59 8.45
N THR A 214 -13.16 7.75 8.78
CA THR A 214 -12.52 7.94 10.11
C THR A 214 -13.54 7.99 11.25
N GLU A 215 -14.71 8.58 11.02
CA GLU A 215 -15.81 8.64 12.00
C GLU A 215 -16.40 7.24 12.24
N LEU A 216 -16.70 6.49 11.18
CA LEU A 216 -17.17 5.09 11.29
C LEU A 216 -16.13 4.19 11.98
N ARG A 217 -14.84 4.35 11.68
CA ARG A 217 -13.76 3.62 12.39
C ARG A 217 -13.67 4.02 13.87
N ALA A 218 -13.83 5.30 14.19
CA ALA A 218 -13.82 5.78 15.58
C ALA A 218 -15.05 5.29 16.37
N LEU A 219 -16.23 5.22 15.74
CA LEU A 219 -17.43 4.63 16.32
C LEU A 219 -17.27 3.13 16.55
N ALA A 220 -16.83 2.36 15.55
CA ALA A 220 -16.61 0.92 15.67
C ALA A 220 -15.52 0.57 16.71
N ALA A 221 -14.47 1.39 16.83
CA ALA A 221 -13.47 1.23 17.89
C ALA A 221 -14.06 1.47 19.29
N ARG A 222 -14.83 2.56 19.47
CA ARG A 222 -15.54 2.85 20.72
C ARG A 222 -16.52 1.75 21.10
N GLU A 223 -17.27 1.23 20.14
CA GLU A 223 -18.21 0.12 20.37
C GLU A 223 -17.46 -1.16 20.77
N SER A 224 -16.36 -1.49 20.09
CA SER A 224 -15.52 -2.64 20.45
C SER A 224 -14.94 -2.51 21.86
N ASP A 225 -14.48 -1.33 22.25
CA ASP A 225 -13.96 -1.08 23.60
C ASP A 225 -15.06 -1.00 24.68
N GLN A 226 -16.28 -0.60 24.33
CA GLN A 226 -17.48 -0.74 25.19
C GLN A 226 -17.84 -2.22 25.39
N GLN A 227 -17.89 -3.02 24.32
CA GLN A 227 -18.14 -4.46 24.40
C GLN A 227 -17.05 -5.18 25.21
N ARG A 228 -15.77 -4.84 25.01
CA ARG A 228 -14.63 -5.36 25.80
C ARG A 228 -14.73 -4.97 27.27
N SER A 229 -15.00 -3.71 27.58
CA SER A 229 -15.09 -3.25 28.97
C SER A 229 -16.30 -3.84 29.70
N ALA A 230 -17.46 -3.99 29.04
CA ALA A 230 -18.61 -4.72 29.57
C ALA A 230 -18.27 -6.22 29.82
N ALA A 231 -17.59 -6.88 28.89
CA ALA A 231 -17.13 -8.26 29.08
C ALA A 231 -16.12 -8.38 30.25
N HIS A 232 -15.20 -7.44 30.40
CA HIS A 232 -14.28 -7.38 31.54
C HIS A 232 -15.00 -7.13 32.87
N GLN A 233 -16.03 -6.29 32.90
CA GLN A 233 -16.88 -6.08 34.09
C GLN A 233 -17.60 -7.37 34.48
N LEU A 234 -18.28 -8.05 33.54
CA LEU A 234 -18.94 -9.32 33.79
C LEU A 234 -17.97 -10.42 34.25
N LEU A 235 -16.76 -10.47 33.69
CA LEU A 235 -15.70 -11.39 34.14
C LEU A 235 -15.17 -11.07 35.54
N ALA A 236 -15.06 -9.78 35.89
CA ALA A 236 -14.68 -9.34 37.23
C ALA A 236 -15.77 -9.64 38.26
N GLU A 237 -17.04 -9.34 37.96
CA GLU A 237 -18.20 -9.69 38.80
C GLU A 237 -18.31 -11.20 39.01
N ALA A 238 -18.14 -12.01 37.95
CA ALA A 238 -18.09 -13.46 38.06
C ALA A 238 -16.89 -13.96 38.87
N ALA A 239 -15.74 -13.27 38.82
CA ALA A 239 -14.59 -13.59 39.66
C ALA A 239 -14.82 -13.23 41.13
N GLU A 240 -15.39 -12.07 41.45
CA GLU A 240 -15.75 -11.68 42.82
C GLU A 240 -16.89 -12.55 43.38
N TYR A 241 -17.87 -12.93 42.57
CA TYR A 241 -18.90 -13.90 42.97
C TYR A 241 -18.29 -15.26 43.31
N ARG A 242 -17.37 -15.78 42.46
CA ARG A 242 -16.62 -17.01 42.76
C ARG A 242 -15.80 -16.88 44.05
N LYS A 243 -15.06 -15.77 44.24
CA LYS A 243 -14.29 -15.51 45.47
C LYS A 243 -15.18 -15.55 46.71
N LYS A 244 -16.28 -14.80 46.71
CA LYS A 244 -17.27 -14.80 47.80
C LYS A 244 -17.81 -16.20 48.07
N LYS A 245 -18.20 -16.94 47.02
CA LYS A 245 -18.69 -18.31 47.17
C LYS A 245 -17.64 -19.26 47.72
N THR A 246 -16.37 -19.14 47.32
CA THR A 246 -15.28 -19.92 47.93
C THR A 246 -15.00 -19.51 49.37
N GLN A 247 -15.09 -18.22 49.71
CA GLN A 247 -14.95 -17.74 51.09
C GLN A 247 -16.06 -18.29 51.98
N GLU A 248 -17.33 -18.19 51.56
CA GLU A 248 -18.48 -18.81 52.22
C GLU A 248 -18.28 -20.31 52.45
N LEU A 249 -17.76 -21.05 51.46
CA LEU A 249 -17.49 -22.48 51.60
C LEU A 249 -16.34 -22.75 52.58
N THR A 250 -15.24 -21.99 52.54
CA THR A 250 -14.13 -22.15 53.51
C THR A 250 -14.55 -21.78 54.94
N LEU A 251 -15.44 -20.80 55.11
CA LEU A 251 -16.05 -20.47 56.39
C LEU A 251 -16.99 -21.59 56.86
N ALA A 252 -17.85 -22.12 55.98
CA ALA A 252 -18.72 -23.25 56.30
C ALA A 252 -17.94 -24.54 56.63
N GLU A 253 -16.76 -24.75 56.03
CA GLU A 253 -15.82 -25.80 56.43
C GLU A 253 -15.15 -25.51 57.78
N ALA A 254 -14.73 -24.27 58.05
CA ALA A 254 -14.15 -23.88 59.33
C ALA A 254 -15.17 -24.07 60.46
N ASP A 255 -16.39 -23.57 60.28
CA ASP A 255 -17.58 -23.82 61.10
C ASP A 255 -17.79 -25.32 61.41
N ARG A 256 -17.68 -26.17 60.38
CA ARG A 256 -17.84 -27.63 60.53
C ARG A 256 -16.67 -28.25 61.28
N ARG A 257 -15.44 -27.81 61.03
CA ARG A 257 -14.24 -28.25 61.77
C ARG A 257 -14.30 -27.81 63.23
N GLU A 258 -14.71 -26.58 63.52
CA GLU A 258 -14.89 -26.07 64.89
C GLU A 258 -16.01 -26.82 65.63
N ARG A 259 -17.15 -27.09 64.98
CA ARG A 259 -18.22 -27.92 65.56
C ARG A 259 -17.74 -29.35 65.82
N ALA A 260 -17.05 -29.98 64.88
CA ALA A 260 -16.50 -31.32 65.06
C ALA A 260 -15.45 -31.37 66.19
N GLN A 261 -14.56 -30.37 66.27
CA GLN A 261 -13.59 -30.24 67.36
C GLN A 261 -14.24 -29.97 68.72
N LYS A 262 -15.34 -29.21 68.77
CA LYS A 262 -16.14 -29.05 69.99
C LYS A 262 -16.82 -30.35 70.39
N GLU A 263 -17.49 -31.05 69.48
CA GLU A 263 -18.06 -32.37 69.77
C GLU A 263 -17.02 -33.40 70.20
N GLU A 264 -15.82 -33.38 69.61
CA GLU A 264 -14.70 -34.25 69.97
C GLU A 264 -14.13 -33.87 71.35
N ALA A 265 -13.98 -32.57 71.65
CA ALA A 265 -13.59 -32.08 72.96
C ALA A 265 -14.65 -32.38 74.03
N ASP A 266 -15.94 -32.27 73.72
CA ASP A 266 -17.06 -32.61 74.61
C ASP A 266 -17.09 -34.13 74.88
N ARG A 267 -16.89 -34.97 73.86
CA ARG A 267 -16.72 -36.42 74.01
C ARG A 267 -15.48 -36.74 74.86
N HIS A 268 -14.36 -36.05 74.66
CA HIS A 268 -13.17 -36.22 75.48
C HIS A 268 -13.38 -35.75 76.93
N GLN A 269 -14.09 -34.65 77.17
CA GLN A 269 -14.44 -34.21 78.53
C GLN A 269 -15.40 -35.20 79.20
N GLN A 270 -16.37 -35.75 78.48
CA GLN A 270 -17.26 -36.82 78.98
C GLN A 270 -16.49 -38.11 79.28
N ALA A 271 -15.52 -38.48 78.44
CA ALA A 271 -14.64 -39.64 78.66
C ALA A 271 -13.67 -39.40 79.83
N ILE A 272 -13.15 -38.18 80.00
CA ILE A 272 -12.33 -37.79 81.15
C ILE A 272 -13.17 -37.79 82.42
N ALA A 273 -14.41 -37.28 82.39
CA ALA A 273 -15.30 -37.27 83.55
C ALA A 273 -15.75 -38.70 83.96
N THR A 274 -16.01 -39.59 83.00
CA THR A 274 -16.30 -41.01 83.32
C THR A 274 -15.05 -41.75 83.78
N ALA A 275 -13.88 -41.49 83.21
CA ALA A 275 -12.61 -42.05 83.69
C ALA A 275 -12.26 -41.54 85.10
N GLN A 276 -12.39 -40.24 85.38
CA GLN A 276 -12.22 -39.65 86.71
C GLN A 276 -13.21 -40.26 87.72
N ARG A 277 -14.47 -40.49 87.31
CA ARG A 277 -15.45 -41.18 88.15
C ARG A 277 -15.08 -42.64 88.42
N ILE A 278 -14.55 -43.37 87.42
CA ILE A 278 -14.07 -44.75 87.62
C ILE A 278 -12.84 -44.75 88.52
N VAL A 279 -11.96 -43.75 88.42
CA VAL A 279 -10.81 -43.56 89.32
C VAL A 279 -11.28 -43.25 90.73
N SER A 280 -12.21 -42.30 90.96
CA SER A 280 -12.73 -42.02 92.29
C SER A 280 -13.49 -43.20 92.89
N GLU A 281 -14.31 -43.91 92.10
CA GLU A 281 -14.96 -45.16 92.54
C GLU A 281 -13.95 -46.30 92.79
N ALA A 282 -12.73 -46.24 92.26
CA ALA A 282 -11.64 -47.16 92.56
C ALA A 282 -10.81 -46.72 93.77
N GLU A 283 -10.59 -45.42 93.96
CA GLU A 283 -9.97 -44.82 95.14
C GLU A 283 -10.84 -45.02 96.38
N ASP A 284 -12.16 -44.85 96.29
CA ASP A 284 -13.11 -45.19 97.36
C ASP A 284 -13.04 -46.69 97.72
N ARG A 285 -12.95 -47.57 96.71
CA ARG A 285 -12.78 -49.03 96.93
C ARG A 285 -11.42 -49.36 97.55
N LEU A 286 -10.36 -48.64 97.17
CA LEU A 286 -9.02 -48.79 97.72
C LEU A 286 -8.95 -48.29 99.15
N ALA A 287 -9.50 -47.11 99.46
CA ALA A 287 -9.60 -46.57 100.80
C ALA A 287 -10.40 -47.50 101.73
N LEU A 288 -11.52 -48.05 101.25
CA LEU A 288 -12.32 -49.04 101.98
C LEU A 288 -11.60 -50.39 102.12
N ALA A 289 -10.70 -50.75 101.20
CA ALA A 289 -9.82 -51.91 101.34
C ALA A 289 -8.67 -51.66 102.32
N GLU A 290 -8.08 -50.46 102.32
CA GLU A 290 -7.08 -50.02 103.30
C GLU A 290 -7.67 -49.92 104.71
N GLU A 291 -8.89 -49.41 104.89
CA GLU A 291 -9.57 -49.39 106.19
C GLU A 291 -9.83 -50.82 106.71
N ARG A 292 -10.20 -51.74 105.81
CA ARG A 292 -10.31 -53.17 106.14
C ARG A 292 -8.95 -53.81 106.46
N ALA A 293 -7.87 -53.38 105.79
CA ALA A 293 -6.52 -53.85 106.07
C ALA A 293 -6.03 -53.33 107.43
N ARG A 294 -6.09 -52.01 107.67
CA ARG A 294 -5.72 -51.37 108.94
C ARG A 294 -6.53 -51.91 110.12
N SER A 295 -7.84 -52.13 109.94
CA SER A 295 -8.67 -52.75 110.99
C SER A 295 -8.40 -54.25 111.17
N ALA A 296 -7.88 -54.97 110.17
CA ALA A 296 -7.38 -56.34 110.33
C ALA A 296 -5.99 -56.37 111.00
N GLU A 297 -5.12 -55.40 110.70
CA GLU A 297 -3.81 -55.22 111.31
C GLU A 297 -3.92 -54.84 112.79
N ASN A 298 -4.80 -53.90 113.15
CA ASN A 298 -5.12 -53.58 114.55
C ASN A 298 -5.58 -54.84 115.31
N ARG A 299 -6.48 -55.65 114.73
CA ARG A 299 -6.92 -56.94 115.32
C ARG A 299 -5.80 -57.99 115.40
N ALA A 300 -4.75 -57.87 114.59
CA ALA A 300 -3.55 -58.71 114.69
C ALA A 300 -2.58 -58.21 115.77
N ILE A 301 -2.53 -56.91 116.02
CA ILE A 301 -1.79 -56.28 117.13
C ILE A 301 -2.47 -56.63 118.46
N GLU A 302 -3.79 -56.44 118.57
CA GLU A 302 -4.60 -56.81 119.76
C GLU A 302 -4.34 -58.28 120.17
N ARG A 303 -4.46 -59.22 119.22
CA ARG A 303 -4.16 -60.65 119.47
C ARG A 303 -2.70 -60.93 119.86
N ARG A 304 -1.76 -60.07 119.44
CA ARG A 304 -0.34 -60.17 119.84
C ARG A 304 -0.15 -59.72 121.27
N GLU A 305 -0.78 -58.62 121.67
CA GLU A 305 -0.76 -58.13 123.04
C GLU A 305 -1.48 -59.08 124.00
N GLU A 306 -2.63 -59.66 123.60
CA GLU A 306 -3.31 -60.74 124.32
C GLU A 306 -2.39 -61.96 124.52
N ALA A 307 -1.68 -62.40 123.47
CA ALA A 307 -0.76 -63.53 123.54
C ALA A 307 0.45 -63.24 124.47
N ASP A 308 1.03 -62.04 124.38
CA ASP A 308 2.12 -61.59 125.25
C ASP A 308 1.68 -61.47 126.73
N GLN A 309 0.42 -61.11 126.98
CA GLN A 309 -0.17 -61.09 128.33
C GLN A 309 -0.39 -62.52 128.84
N GLN A 310 -0.98 -63.41 128.03
CA GLN A 310 -1.15 -64.83 128.38
C GLN A 310 0.20 -65.53 128.66
N ALA A 311 1.26 -65.18 127.92
CA ALA A 311 2.61 -65.68 128.16
C ALA A 311 3.18 -65.21 129.51
N LYS A 312 2.96 -63.93 129.88
CA LYS A 312 3.35 -63.38 131.20
C LYS A 312 2.61 -64.08 132.34
N ASP A 313 1.30 -64.29 132.20
CA ASP A 313 0.49 -64.98 133.22
C ASP A 313 0.88 -66.46 133.37
N ALA A 314 1.24 -67.13 132.27
CA ALA A 314 1.73 -68.51 132.30
C ALA A 314 3.08 -68.61 133.03
N LEU A 315 4.00 -67.66 132.78
CA LEU A 315 5.27 -67.57 133.50
C LEU A 315 5.09 -67.28 135.00
N GLN A 316 4.16 -66.40 135.37
CA GLN A 316 3.84 -66.13 136.79
C GLN A 316 3.30 -67.40 137.48
N ARG A 317 2.31 -68.07 136.88
CA ARG A 317 1.75 -69.33 137.39
C ARG A 317 2.81 -70.43 137.55
N ALA A 318 3.74 -70.56 136.60
CA ALA A 318 4.86 -71.50 136.71
C ALA A 318 5.81 -71.17 137.87
N VAL A 319 6.15 -69.89 138.07
CA VAL A 319 6.97 -69.43 139.19
C VAL A 319 6.29 -69.68 140.55
N GLU A 320 4.96 -69.58 140.62
CA GLU A 320 4.21 -69.87 141.83
C GLU A 320 4.11 -71.38 142.13
N GLN A 321 3.90 -72.23 141.13
CA GLN A 321 3.98 -73.68 141.29
C GLN A 321 5.37 -74.16 141.76
N VAL A 322 6.45 -73.56 141.23
CA VAL A 322 7.82 -73.86 141.71
C VAL A 322 8.03 -73.43 143.18
N LYS A 323 7.37 -72.35 143.64
CA LYS A 323 7.40 -71.94 145.05
C LYS A 323 6.61 -72.91 145.94
N SER A 324 5.43 -73.38 145.54
CA SER A 324 4.63 -74.30 146.35
C SER A 324 5.32 -75.65 146.51
N ILE A 325 5.76 -76.27 145.40
CA ILE A 325 6.48 -77.56 145.41
C ILE A 325 7.72 -77.51 146.33
N LYS A 326 8.42 -76.36 146.38
CA LYS A 326 9.57 -76.15 147.27
C LYS A 326 9.17 -76.03 148.75
N ALA A 327 8.01 -75.47 149.05
CA ALA A 327 7.47 -75.43 150.41
C ALA A 327 7.02 -76.83 150.86
N ASP A 328 6.24 -77.53 150.03
CA ASP A 328 5.74 -78.89 150.29
C ASP A 328 6.89 -79.87 150.56
N SER A 329 7.96 -79.77 149.76
CA SER A 329 9.20 -80.56 149.95
C SER A 329 9.90 -80.27 151.27
N ALA A 330 9.84 -79.04 151.78
CA ALA A 330 10.46 -78.66 153.04
C ALA A 330 9.67 -79.17 154.25
N THR A 331 8.33 -79.16 154.19
CA THR A 331 7.48 -79.77 155.23
C THR A 331 7.69 -81.27 155.36
N GLU A 332 7.78 -81.99 154.23
CA GLU A 332 7.90 -83.45 154.29
C GLU A 332 9.33 -83.92 154.65
N ALA A 333 10.35 -83.13 154.31
CA ALA A 333 11.70 -83.31 154.84
C ALA A 333 11.79 -83.09 156.36
N ALA A 334 10.98 -82.19 156.94
CA ALA A 334 10.89 -82.01 158.39
C ALA A 334 10.11 -83.16 159.06
N ARG A 335 9.05 -83.66 158.40
CA ARG A 335 8.22 -84.78 158.86
C ARG A 335 9.02 -86.08 158.97
N LEU A 336 9.87 -86.36 157.98
CA LEU A 336 10.74 -87.54 157.96
C LEU A 336 11.74 -87.56 159.13
N ARG A 337 12.39 -86.43 159.43
CA ARG A 337 13.38 -86.33 160.53
C ARG A 337 12.78 -86.67 161.90
N ARG A 338 11.63 -86.08 162.22
CA ARG A 338 10.94 -86.32 163.50
C ARG A 338 10.62 -87.80 163.70
N SER A 339 10.14 -88.46 162.64
CA SER A 339 9.85 -89.91 162.68
C SER A 339 11.10 -90.79 162.86
N ALA A 340 12.31 -90.29 162.61
CA ALA A 340 13.56 -91.03 162.78
C ALA A 340 14.12 -90.88 164.21
N GLU A 341 13.91 -89.72 164.83
CA GLU A 341 14.30 -89.44 166.22
C GLU A 341 13.46 -90.30 167.20
N GLU A 342 12.15 -90.40 166.97
CA GLU A 342 11.23 -91.25 167.76
C GLU A 342 11.65 -92.73 167.72
N ARG A 343 11.95 -93.26 166.52
CA ARG A 343 12.42 -94.66 166.33
C ARG A 343 13.83 -94.95 166.82
N ALA A 344 14.62 -93.91 167.15
CA ALA A 344 15.92 -94.08 167.81
C ALA A 344 15.76 -94.27 169.33
N ALA A 345 14.80 -93.58 169.95
CA ALA A 345 14.57 -93.64 171.39
C ALA A 345 14.11 -95.03 171.87
N GLU A 346 13.17 -95.67 171.16
CA GLU A 346 12.61 -96.98 171.53
C GLU A 346 13.66 -98.10 171.57
N ARG A 347 14.73 -98.01 170.76
CA ARG A 347 15.79 -99.03 170.68
C ARG A 347 16.82 -98.95 171.81
N ILE A 348 16.89 -97.84 172.54
CA ILE A 348 17.88 -97.65 173.61
C ILE A 348 17.41 -98.25 174.93
N HIS A 349 16.10 -98.31 175.17
CA HIS A 349 15.53 -98.73 176.45
C HIS A 349 15.87 -100.17 176.90
N PRO A 350 15.79 -101.23 176.05
CA PRO A 350 16.12 -102.58 176.50
C PRO A 350 17.62 -102.80 176.73
N LEU A 351 18.48 -102.08 176.01
CA LEU A 351 19.94 -102.17 176.16
C LEU A 351 20.44 -101.63 177.52
N ALA A 352 19.64 -100.81 178.21
CA ALA A 352 19.95 -100.34 179.55
C ALA A 352 19.71 -101.42 180.64
N GLU A 353 18.81 -102.37 180.40
CA GLU A 353 18.44 -103.41 181.37
C GLU A 353 19.47 -104.56 181.39
N GLU A 354 20.03 -104.92 180.23
CA GLU A 354 21.06 -105.96 180.11
C GLU A 354 22.36 -105.62 180.87
N VAL A 355 22.76 -104.34 180.90
CA VAL A 355 23.95 -103.87 181.63
C VAL A 355 23.79 -104.06 183.15
N ALA A 356 22.58 -103.81 183.69
CA ALA A 356 22.30 -103.92 185.11
C ALA A 356 22.24 -105.38 185.63
N ALA A 357 22.03 -106.36 184.73
CA ALA A 357 22.06 -107.78 185.07
C ALA A 357 23.50 -108.29 185.26
N LEU A 358 24.42 -107.88 184.38
CA LEU A 358 25.80 -108.37 184.34
C LEU A 358 26.62 -107.96 185.57
N GLU A 359 26.36 -106.80 186.17
CA GLU A 359 27.12 -106.32 187.34
C GLU A 359 26.96 -107.19 188.59
N ARG A 360 25.79 -107.80 188.83
CA ARG A 360 25.57 -108.58 190.07
C ARG A 360 26.06 -110.02 189.97
N GLN A 361 26.22 -110.54 188.76
CA GLN A 361 26.80 -111.87 188.52
C GLN A 361 28.33 -111.88 188.72
N ARG A 362 28.98 -110.70 188.66
CA ARG A 362 30.40 -110.50 188.97
C ARG A 362 30.74 -110.78 190.44
N ASP A 363 29.87 -110.36 191.36
CA ASP A 363 30.21 -110.26 192.78
C ASP A 363 30.15 -111.62 193.52
N SER A 364 29.59 -112.67 192.90
CA SER A 364 29.57 -114.04 193.45
C SER A 364 30.85 -114.86 193.17
N ALA A 365 31.76 -114.36 192.33
CA ALA A 365 32.95 -115.08 191.88
C ALA A 365 34.28 -114.58 192.50
N GLY A 366 34.28 -113.47 193.24
CA GLY A 366 35.51 -112.78 193.69
C GLY A 366 36.25 -113.41 194.88
N SER A 367 35.56 -114.14 195.74
CA SER A 367 36.14 -114.84 196.90
C SER A 367 35.26 -116.07 197.21
N ASN A 368 35.75 -117.31 197.18
CA ASN A 368 37.06 -117.74 197.63
C ASN A 368 37.86 -118.54 196.59
N LEU A 369 38.85 -117.92 195.94
CA LEU A 369 40.09 -118.62 195.57
C LEU A 369 41.37 -117.76 195.63
N THR A 370 41.34 -116.67 196.42
CA THR A 370 42.55 -115.93 196.82
C THR A 370 42.97 -116.26 198.25
N ASP A 371 42.97 -117.56 198.61
CA ASP A 371 43.89 -118.05 199.67
C ASP A 371 44.42 -119.48 199.45
N LEU A 372 44.33 -120.00 198.22
CA LEU A 372 45.25 -121.02 197.68
C LEU A 372 45.89 -120.50 196.38
N ARG A 373 46.29 -119.23 196.42
CA ARG A 373 47.11 -118.54 195.42
C ARG A 373 48.41 -119.33 195.17
N ARG A 374 49.05 -119.07 194.01
CA ARG A 374 50.53 -119.06 193.82
C ARG A 374 51.22 -120.29 193.19
N GLN A 375 50.58 -121.09 192.32
CA GLN A 375 51.35 -122.03 191.47
C GLN A 375 50.66 -122.39 190.14
N LEU A 376 51.36 -122.08 189.03
CA LEU A 376 51.13 -122.55 187.63
C LEU A 376 49.78 -122.07 187.01
N GLY A 377 49.65 -121.68 185.74
CA GLY A 377 50.41 -121.95 184.51
C GLY A 377 49.66 -122.99 183.67
N LEU A 378 49.34 -122.83 182.37
CA LEU A 378 49.80 -121.91 181.30
C LEU A 378 48.78 -121.96 180.12
N VAL A 379 48.72 -120.90 179.26
CA VAL A 379 48.57 -120.94 177.76
C VAL A 379 47.30 -121.60 177.13
N SER A 380 46.69 -121.17 176.00
CA SER A 380 46.67 -119.94 175.15
C SER A 380 45.58 -120.07 174.06
N GLY A 381 45.29 -118.99 173.31
CA GLY A 381 44.59 -119.00 172.00
C GLY A 381 43.06 -118.88 172.06
N GLU A 382 42.36 -118.26 171.11
CA GLU A 382 42.77 -117.53 169.87
C GLU A 382 41.74 -116.40 169.60
N ASP A 383 42.14 -115.27 168.98
CA ASP A 383 41.27 -114.10 168.70
C ASP A 383 40.77 -114.05 167.23
N ASP A 384 39.49 -113.71 167.01
CA ASP A 384 39.08 -112.63 166.08
C ASP A 384 37.64 -112.12 166.42
N ARG A 385 37.20 -110.96 165.90
CA ARG A 385 36.09 -110.17 166.48
C ARG A 385 34.97 -109.69 165.51
N PRO A 386 33.72 -109.46 166.00
CA PRO A 386 32.53 -109.13 165.17
C PRO A 386 32.02 -107.67 165.33
N GLY A 387 30.97 -107.28 164.56
CA GLY A 387 30.21 -106.05 164.83
C GLY A 387 28.94 -105.76 163.98
N ALA A 388 27.82 -105.51 164.67
CA ALA A 388 26.57 -104.83 164.23
C ALA A 388 25.62 -105.49 163.19
N SER A 389 24.36 -105.04 163.15
CA SER A 389 23.20 -105.81 162.61
C SER A 389 22.10 -104.99 161.88
N SER A 390 21.22 -105.73 161.18
CA SER A 390 20.00 -105.30 160.46
C SER A 390 18.86 -104.77 161.39
N PRO A 391 17.71 -104.18 160.94
CA PRO A 391 16.82 -104.68 159.85
C PRO A 391 16.12 -103.63 158.93
N ALA A 392 15.32 -104.15 157.98
CA ALA A 392 14.48 -103.47 156.96
C ALA A 392 13.13 -102.89 157.53
N PRO A 393 12.15 -102.34 156.75
CA PRO A 393 11.98 -102.29 155.28
C PRO A 393 11.39 -100.99 154.63
N VAL A 394 11.12 -101.08 153.30
CA VAL A 394 10.28 -100.27 152.37
C VAL A 394 10.61 -98.79 152.01
N SER A 395 10.34 -98.47 150.72
CA SER A 395 9.76 -97.23 150.14
C SER A 395 10.55 -96.39 149.10
N ALA A 396 9.79 -95.89 148.10
CA ALA A 396 9.86 -94.66 147.29
C ALA A 396 11.06 -94.31 146.35
N LEU A 397 10.66 -94.07 145.08
CA LEU A 397 11.28 -93.31 143.97
C LEU A 397 11.16 -91.76 144.17
N PRO A 398 11.60 -90.87 143.24
CA PRO A 398 12.80 -90.85 142.36
C PRO A 398 13.50 -89.45 142.30
N SER A 399 14.58 -89.29 141.50
CA SER A 399 14.95 -87.98 140.90
C SER A 399 15.90 -88.06 139.67
N ALA A 400 15.52 -87.35 138.60
CA ALA A 400 16.28 -86.68 137.52
C ALA A 400 17.54 -87.28 136.84
N LEU A 401 17.59 -87.25 135.48
CA LEU A 401 18.54 -86.40 134.71
C LEU A 401 18.26 -86.27 133.17
N SER A 402 18.49 -85.04 132.65
CA SER A 402 19.06 -84.62 131.33
C SER A 402 18.50 -84.99 129.91
N ALA A 403 18.53 -83.95 129.04
CA ALA A 403 18.82 -83.91 127.57
C ALA A 403 17.72 -84.29 126.52
N ALA A 404 17.75 -83.83 125.24
CA ALA A 404 18.24 -82.58 124.58
C ALA A 404 17.92 -82.53 123.04
N PHE A 405 17.47 -81.37 122.49
CA PHE A 405 17.37 -80.99 121.04
C PHE A 405 16.50 -81.88 120.09
N ASP A 406 16.08 -81.53 118.86
CA ASP A 406 16.30 -80.36 117.95
C ASP A 406 15.05 -80.02 117.06
N SER A 407 15.16 -79.16 116.03
CA SER A 407 14.12 -78.75 115.03
C SER A 407 14.79 -78.28 113.69
N PRO A 408 14.18 -77.52 112.72
CA PRO A 408 12.83 -77.45 112.08
C PRO A 408 12.88 -77.57 110.50
N SER A 409 11.77 -77.36 109.73
CA SER A 409 11.72 -76.63 108.40
C SER A 409 10.38 -76.71 107.57
N ALA A 410 9.95 -75.57 106.95
CA ALA A 410 9.15 -75.26 105.70
C ALA A 410 7.98 -76.15 105.12
N GLY A 411 7.05 -75.67 104.26
CA GLY A 411 6.65 -74.32 103.77
C GLY A 411 5.87 -74.25 102.39
N SER A 412 5.10 -73.16 102.12
CA SER A 412 4.49 -72.69 100.80
C SER A 412 3.43 -73.54 100.03
N GLY A 413 2.61 -73.08 99.05
CA GLY A 413 2.22 -71.73 98.54
C GLY A 413 1.46 -71.64 97.17
N PHE A 414 0.45 -70.72 97.06
CA PHE A 414 0.08 -69.74 95.98
C PHE A 414 -0.64 -70.03 94.60
N ASP A 415 -0.80 -69.00 93.73
CA ASP A 415 -2.03 -68.63 92.91
C ASP A 415 -1.82 -68.29 91.36
N SER A 416 -2.83 -67.72 90.64
CA SER A 416 -3.03 -67.52 89.15
C SER A 416 -3.23 -66.01 88.73
N PRO A 417 -3.85 -65.49 87.59
CA PRO A 417 -4.30 -65.96 86.22
C PRO A 417 -3.92 -64.98 85.03
N VAL A 418 -4.57 -65.00 83.80
CA VAL A 418 -4.78 -63.86 82.79
C VAL A 418 -5.52 -64.27 81.44
N ALA A 419 -5.95 -63.32 80.54
CA ALA A 419 -6.90 -63.47 79.38
C ALA A 419 -6.69 -62.53 78.13
N SER A 420 -7.54 -62.55 77.05
CA SER A 420 -7.99 -61.40 76.13
C SER A 420 -8.43 -61.69 74.64
N SER A 421 -9.05 -60.69 73.93
CA SER A 421 -9.24 -60.48 72.43
C SER A 421 -10.45 -61.16 71.68
N VAL A 422 -10.98 -60.84 70.45
CA VAL A 422 -11.02 -59.68 69.44
C VAL A 422 -12.15 -59.90 68.35
N PHE A 423 -12.43 -59.00 67.36
CA PHE A 423 -13.47 -59.12 66.27
C PHE A 423 -13.01 -58.70 64.81
N ASP A 424 -13.94 -58.59 63.82
CA ASP A 424 -13.82 -58.92 62.36
C ASP A 424 -13.79 -57.76 61.27
N SER A 425 -14.23 -57.97 60.00
CA SER A 425 -13.50 -57.58 58.75
C SER A 425 -14.22 -56.65 57.67
N PRO A 426 -14.29 -56.87 56.30
CA PRO A 426 -14.01 -55.82 55.27
C PRO A 426 -15.09 -55.62 54.15
N SER A 427 -14.80 -54.98 52.97
CA SER A 427 -15.17 -55.41 51.57
C SER A 427 -15.19 -54.34 50.42
N THR A 428 -14.71 -54.72 49.20
CA THR A 428 -15.13 -54.30 47.79
C THR A 428 -15.11 -52.83 47.30
N GLY A 429 -15.15 -52.49 45.99
CA GLY A 429 -15.27 -53.28 44.72
C GLY A 429 -15.27 -52.40 43.43
N SER A 430 -15.40 -52.98 42.22
CA SER A 430 -15.23 -52.31 40.90
C SER A 430 -16.42 -52.48 39.92
N GLY A 431 -16.49 -51.68 38.83
CA GLY A 431 -17.54 -51.71 37.79
C GLY A 431 -17.20 -50.89 36.52
N TYR A 432 -17.91 -51.10 35.40
CA TYR A 432 -17.42 -50.79 34.03
C TYR A 432 -18.53 -50.48 32.97
N ASP A 433 -18.08 -49.97 31.80
CA ASP A 433 -18.56 -50.19 30.42
C ASP A 433 -19.57 -49.29 29.62
N LEU A 434 -19.12 -48.99 28.37
CA LEU A 434 -19.78 -49.01 27.03
C LEU A 434 -20.81 -47.98 26.46
N SER A 435 -20.54 -47.63 25.17
CA SER A 435 -21.48 -47.30 24.04
C SER A 435 -22.15 -45.89 23.96
N SER A 436 -22.60 -45.33 22.82
CA SER A 436 -22.30 -45.49 21.35
C SER A 436 -23.01 -44.42 20.47
N SER A 437 -22.57 -44.27 19.20
CA SER A 437 -23.34 -43.84 17.98
C SER A 437 -23.44 -42.34 17.52
N SER A 438 -23.10 -42.11 16.23
CA SER A 438 -23.67 -41.18 15.19
C SER A 438 -23.96 -39.68 15.47
N GLY A 439 -23.64 -38.68 14.62
CA GLY A 439 -22.92 -38.63 13.32
C GLY A 439 -23.28 -37.39 12.43
N VAL A 440 -22.70 -37.29 11.21
CA VAL A 440 -23.19 -36.56 9.98
C VAL A 440 -22.76 -35.09 9.64
N PHE A 441 -22.32 -34.90 8.37
CA PHE A 441 -22.21 -33.70 7.46
C PHE A 441 -21.06 -32.64 7.49
N ALA A 442 -20.90 -32.00 6.32
CA ALA A 442 -20.04 -30.90 5.81
C ALA A 442 -18.54 -31.23 5.56
N SER A 443 -17.99 -31.34 4.34
CA SER A 443 -17.95 -30.50 3.10
C SER A 443 -16.96 -29.32 3.21
N GLU A 444 -15.74 -29.36 2.66
CA GLU A 444 -15.27 -29.35 1.24
C GLU A 444 -14.61 -27.98 0.92
N SER A 445 -13.73 -27.88 -0.08
CA SER A 445 -12.67 -26.84 -0.09
C SER A 445 -12.28 -26.29 -1.47
N ALA A 446 -11.83 -25.02 -1.49
CA ALA A 446 -11.31 -24.29 -2.65
C ALA A 446 -12.41 -23.88 -3.69
N PRO A 447 -12.18 -22.95 -4.65
CA PRO A 447 -10.90 -22.42 -5.13
C PRO A 447 -10.72 -20.88 -5.11
N LEU A 448 -9.50 -20.46 -5.44
CA LEU A 448 -9.09 -19.07 -5.70
C LEU A 448 -8.20 -19.04 -6.95
N MET A 449 -8.56 -18.25 -7.96
CA MET A 449 -7.63 -17.80 -9.02
C MET A 449 -8.05 -16.44 -9.60
N PRO A 450 -7.11 -15.61 -10.10
CA PRO A 450 -7.37 -14.22 -10.45
C PRO A 450 -7.79 -14.01 -11.92
N ILE A 451 -8.41 -12.85 -12.16
CA ILE A 451 -8.82 -12.36 -13.48
C ILE A 451 -7.59 -11.95 -14.29
N ASN A 452 -7.50 -12.43 -15.54
CA ASN A 452 -6.53 -11.93 -16.52
C ASN A 452 -7.29 -11.47 -17.78
N ARG A 453 -7.31 -10.17 -18.07
CA ARG A 453 -8.05 -9.55 -19.19
C ARG A 453 -7.09 -8.74 -20.05
N GLN A 454 -6.61 -9.36 -21.12
CA GLN A 454 -5.85 -8.67 -22.16
C GLN A 454 -6.77 -7.85 -23.07
N ARG A 455 -6.19 -6.86 -23.76
CA ARG A 455 -6.79 -6.15 -24.89
C ARG A 455 -6.36 -6.83 -26.19
N GLU A 456 -7.20 -6.79 -27.21
CA GLU A 456 -6.89 -6.22 -28.55
C GLU A 456 -8.20 -6.04 -29.37
N PRO A 457 -8.21 -5.32 -30.52
CA PRO A 457 -9.43 -4.68 -31.04
C PRO A 457 -9.92 -5.17 -32.41
N ALA A 458 -11.13 -4.70 -32.75
CA ALA A 458 -11.67 -4.39 -34.08
C ALA A 458 -11.79 -5.50 -35.14
N GLU A 459 -13.05 -5.81 -35.49
CA GLU A 459 -13.47 -6.20 -36.85
C GLU A 459 -14.67 -5.32 -37.26
N ASP A 460 -14.76 -4.98 -38.55
CA ASP A 460 -15.80 -4.11 -39.10
C ASP A 460 -17.14 -4.84 -39.29
N MET A 461 -18.24 -4.21 -38.87
CA MET A 461 -19.61 -4.67 -39.17
C MET A 461 -20.15 -3.92 -40.38
N ASP A 462 -20.06 -4.55 -41.55
CA ASP A 462 -20.46 -3.98 -42.84
C ASP A 462 -21.98 -3.73 -42.91
N ALA A 463 -22.36 -2.45 -42.91
CA ALA A 463 -23.73 -1.99 -42.66
C ALA A 463 -24.55 -1.75 -43.95
N THR A 464 -24.40 -2.60 -44.97
CA THR A 464 -25.21 -2.52 -46.19
C THR A 464 -26.64 -3.03 -45.98
N GLN A 465 -27.62 -2.14 -45.76
CA GLN A 465 -28.98 -2.28 -46.33
C GLN A 465 -29.91 -1.05 -46.18
N HIS A 466 -30.69 -0.82 -47.25
CA HIS A 466 -31.96 -0.10 -47.34
C HIS A 466 -32.07 1.37 -46.86
N LEU A 467 -31.83 2.28 -47.81
CA LEU A 467 -32.79 3.36 -48.11
C LEU A 467 -33.71 2.90 -49.25
N PRO A 468 -35.01 3.26 -49.22
CA PRO A 468 -35.48 4.17 -50.26
C PRO A 468 -36.56 5.18 -49.77
N VAL A 469 -36.64 6.34 -50.43
CA VAL A 469 -37.85 6.93 -51.05
C VAL A 469 -37.49 8.34 -51.53
N VAL A 470 -37.59 8.56 -52.84
CA VAL A 470 -37.70 9.90 -53.45
C VAL A 470 -38.67 9.79 -54.62
N ARG A 471 -39.84 10.44 -54.50
CA ARG A 471 -40.68 10.92 -55.58
C ARG A 471 -41.69 11.93 -55.05
#